data_AF-A0A367K668-F1
#
_entry.id   AF-A0A367K668-F1
#
_cell.length_a   1.000
_cell.length_b   1.000
_cell.length_c   1.000
_cell.angle_alpha   90.00
_cell.angle_beta   90.00
_cell.angle_gamma   90.00
#
_symmetry.space_group_name_H-M   'P 1'
#
loop_
_entity.id
_entity.type
_entity.pdbx_description
1 polymer ?
#
loop_
_entity_poly.entity_id
_entity_poly.type
_entity_poly.pdbx_seq_one_letter_code
_entity_poly.pdbx_strand_id
1 'polypeptide(L)'
;MSSIVEIMRKRLMDSIRSVQPPSKWKIIVVDSKSTHILNAACKMYDILEENVTLVENIEKKRQPYPSLEAIYFLTPCRESIYRLVDDLSSKPPTYKVAH
;
A
#
# COMPACT_ATOMS: atom_id res chain seq x y z
N MET A 1 5.16 4.02 28.75
CA MET A 1 5.51 4.85 27.57
C MET A 1 5.43 3.94 26.36
N SER A 2 4.63 4.29 25.35
CA SER A 2 4.56 3.52 24.11
C SER A 2 5.86 3.70 23.33
N SER A 3 6.38 2.61 22.77
CA SER A 3 7.58 2.68 21.93
C SER A 3 7.28 3.37 20.59
N ILE A 4 8.30 3.92 19.94
CA ILE A 4 8.13 4.52 18.60
C ILE A 4 7.62 3.49 17.58
N VAL A 5 8.03 2.22 17.75
CA VAL A 5 7.57 1.11 16.92
C VAL A 5 6.06 0.89 17.08
N GLU A 6 5.55 0.91 18.32
CA GLU A 6 4.11 0.78 18.60
C GLU A 6 3.30 1.94 18.01
N ILE A 7 3.81 3.17 18.13
CA ILE A 7 3.14 4.36 17.59
C ILE A 7 3.10 4.29 16.06
N MET A 8 4.20 3.91 15.42
CA MET A 8 4.28 3.76 13.96
C MET A 8 3.36 2.64 13.47
N ARG A 9 3.40 1.48 14.13
CA ARG A 9 2.49 0.37 13.87
C ARG A 9 1.03 0.84 13.93
N LYS A 10 0.65 1.51 15.02
CA LYS A 10 -0.72 2.00 15.20
C LYS A 10 -1.15 2.90 14.04
N ARG A 11 -0.32 3.90 13.68
CA ARG A 11 -0.62 4.81 12.57
C ARG A 11 -0.77 4.09 11.23
N LEU A 12 0.12 3.16 10.91
CA LEU A 12 0.05 2.38 9.67
C LEU A 12 -1.22 1.53 9.61
N MET A 13 -1.52 0.81 10.70
CA MET A 13 -2.70 -0.04 10.77
C MET A 13 -3.99 0.78 10.72
N ASP A 14 -4.05 1.93 11.39
CA ASP A 14 -5.20 2.83 11.36
C ASP A 14 -5.43 3.36 9.92
N SER A 15 -4.37 3.71 9.19
CA SER A 15 -4.47 4.09 7.77
C SER A 15 -5.00 2.95 6.91
N ILE A 16 -4.50 1.72 7.08
CA ILE A 16 -4.99 0.54 6.33
C ILE A 16 -6.48 0.28 6.62
N ARG A 17 -6.89 0.42 7.89
CA ARG A 17 -8.28 0.22 8.33
C ARG A 17 -9.23 1.29 7.84
N SER A 18 -8.75 2.52 7.65
CA SER A 18 -9.55 3.64 7.16
C SER A 18 -10.06 3.44 5.73
N VAL A 19 -9.38 2.60 4.94
CA VAL A 19 -9.75 2.28 3.56
C VAL A 19 -10.54 0.97 3.55
N GLN A 20 -11.84 1.06 3.26
CA GLN A 20 -12.76 -0.07 3.18
C GLN A 20 -13.46 -0.09 1.80
N PRO A 21 -12.82 -0.68 0.77
CA PRO A 21 -13.41 -0.79 -0.55
C PRO A 21 -14.70 -1.63 -0.52
N PRO A 22 -15.67 -1.39 -1.44
CA PRO A 22 -16.86 -2.23 -1.56
C PRO A 22 -16.54 -3.70 -1.85
N SER A 23 -15.41 -3.98 -2.50
CA SER A 23 -14.90 -5.33 -2.75
C SER A 23 -14.35 -6.03 -1.50
N LYS A 24 -14.24 -5.32 -0.36
CA LYS A 24 -13.56 -5.70 0.89
C LYS A 24 -12.04 -5.86 0.74
N TRP A 25 -11.58 -6.40 -0.38
CA TRP A 25 -10.18 -6.65 -0.69
C TRP A 25 -9.47 -5.43 -1.24
N LYS A 26 -8.24 -5.23 -0.78
CA LYS A 26 -7.34 -4.14 -1.18
C LYS A 26 -5.91 -4.63 -1.36
N ILE A 27 -5.13 -3.89 -2.13
CA ILE A 27 -3.69 -4.09 -2.32
C ILE A 27 -2.94 -2.96 -1.60
N ILE A 28 -1.77 -3.26 -1.03
CA ILE A 28 -0.87 -2.22 -0.55
C ILE A 28 0.30 -2.14 -1.52
N VAL A 29 0.61 -0.93 -1.97
CA VAL A 29 1.76 -0.62 -2.81
C VAL A 29 2.74 0.23 -2.01
N VAL A 30 4.00 -0.21 -1.97
CA VAL A 30 5.08 0.45 -1.25
C VAL A 30 6.26 0.73 -2.17
N ASP A 31 7.10 1.70 -1.80
CA ASP A 31 8.43 1.83 -2.39
C ASP A 31 9.50 1.21 -1.48
N SER A 32 10.76 1.22 -1.92
CA SER A 32 11.83 0.56 -1.17
C SER A 32 11.99 1.12 0.24
N LYS A 33 11.87 2.44 0.46
CA LYS A 33 11.99 3.03 1.81
C LYS A 33 10.78 2.69 2.69
N SER A 34 9.57 2.81 2.14
CA SER A 34 8.34 2.52 2.87
C SER A 34 8.21 1.04 3.22
N THR A 35 8.76 0.15 2.38
CA THR A 35 8.89 -1.28 2.67
C THR A 35 9.68 -1.52 3.97
N HIS A 36 10.80 -0.82 4.15
CA HIS A 36 11.62 -0.96 5.36
C HIS A 36 10.85 -0.48 6.61
N ILE A 37 10.12 0.64 6.50
CA ILE A 37 9.30 1.18 7.60
C ILE A 37 8.18 0.19 7.96
N LEU A 38 7.49 -0.34 6.95
CA LEU A 38 6.39 -1.29 7.12
C LEU A 38 6.89 -2.58 7.79
N ASN A 39 8.01 -3.14 7.32
CA ASN A 39 8.62 -4.35 7.88
C ASN A 39 9.14 -4.17 9.31
N ALA A 40 9.57 -2.95 9.67
CA ALA A 40 10.05 -2.65 11.01
C ALA A 40 8.90 -2.53 12.04
N ALA A 41 7.72 -2.07 11.61
CA ALA A 41 6.59 -1.77 12.49
C ALA A 41 5.49 -2.84 12.49
N CYS A 42 5.27 -3.52 11.38
CA CYS A 42 4.14 -4.41 11.16
C CYS A 42 4.60 -5.81 10.77
N LYS A 43 3.95 -6.83 11.33
CA LYS A 43 4.09 -8.21 10.84
C LYS A 43 3.20 -8.38 9.61
N MET A 44 3.67 -9.13 8.62
CA MET A 44 2.90 -9.43 7.41
C MET A 44 1.52 -10.01 7.74
N TYR A 45 1.46 -10.91 8.72
CA TYR A 45 0.21 -11.52 9.19
C TYR A 45 -0.86 -10.48 9.56
N ASP A 46 -0.47 -9.48 10.37
CA ASP A 46 -1.40 -8.44 10.84
C ASP A 46 -1.92 -7.57 9.69
N ILE A 47 -1.11 -7.37 8.65
CA ILE A 47 -1.49 -6.61 7.46
C ILE A 47 -2.54 -7.39 6.65
N LEU A 48 -2.30 -8.69 6.44
CA LEU A 48 -3.19 -9.55 5.65
C LEU A 48 -4.57 -9.72 6.32
N GLU A 49 -4.63 -9.73 7.66
CA GLU A 49 -5.89 -9.77 8.40
C GLU A 49 -6.80 -8.55 8.15
N GLU A 50 -6.26 -7.42 7.66
CA GLU A 50 -7.03 -6.22 7.33
C GLU A 50 -7.60 -6.23 5.90
N ASN A 51 -7.88 -7.43 5.37
CA ASN A 51 -8.38 -7.66 4.02
C ASN A 51 -7.42 -7.18 2.91
N VAL A 52 -6.12 -7.24 3.20
CA VAL A 52 -5.07 -6.97 2.22
C VAL A 52 -4.73 -8.27 1.50
N THR A 53 -4.83 -8.30 0.18
CA THR A 53 -4.50 -9.49 -0.61
C THR A 53 -3.00 -9.61 -0.86
N LEU A 54 -2.36 -8.48 -1.19
CA LEU A 54 -0.96 -8.42 -1.59
C LEU A 54 -0.32 -7.13 -1.10
N VAL A 55 0.99 -7.21 -0.81
CA VAL A 55 1.87 -6.06 -0.62
C VAL A 55 2.89 -6.07 -1.76
N GLU A 56 2.82 -5.07 -2.65
CA GLU A 56 3.65 -4.99 -3.85
C GLU A 56 4.62 -3.80 -3.81
N ASN A 57 5.77 -3.92 -4.49
CA ASN A 57 6.72 -2.83 -4.61
C ASN A 57 6.51 -2.08 -5.94
N ILE A 58 6.29 -0.76 -5.87
CA ILE A 58 6.04 0.11 -7.04
C ILE A 58 7.20 0.14 -8.04
N GLU A 59 8.43 -0.11 -7.58
CA GLU A 59 9.65 -0.12 -8.40
C GLU A 59 9.79 -1.40 -9.24
N LYS A 60 8.99 -2.43 -8.95
CA LYS A 60 8.99 -3.70 -9.67
C LYS A 60 7.83 -3.77 -10.66
N LYS A 61 7.98 -4.61 -11.69
CA LYS A 61 6.88 -4.95 -12.60
C LYS A 61 5.83 -5.75 -11.83
N ARG A 62 4.60 -5.26 -11.83
CA ARG A 62 3.45 -5.81 -11.09
C ARG A 62 2.37 -6.32 -12.03
N GLN A 63 1.50 -7.19 -11.53
CA GLN A 63 0.32 -7.63 -12.27
C GLN A 63 -0.81 -6.61 -12.10
N PRO A 64 -1.50 -6.19 -13.18
CA PRO A 64 -2.64 -5.30 -13.05
C PRO A 64 -3.84 -6.03 -12.45
N TYR A 65 -4.50 -5.39 -11.47
CA TYR A 65 -5.76 -5.80 -10.87
C TYR A 65 -6.80 -4.66 -10.96
N PRO A 66 -7.39 -4.41 -12.16
CA PRO A 66 -8.28 -3.27 -12.37
C PRO A 66 -9.60 -3.31 -11.57
N SER A 67 -9.92 -4.43 -10.92
CA SER A 67 -11.09 -4.60 -10.06
C SER A 67 -10.82 -4.29 -8.58
N LEU A 68 -9.55 -4.21 -8.17
CA LEU A 68 -9.13 -3.97 -6.79
C LEU A 68 -8.66 -2.53 -6.60
N GLU A 69 -8.78 -2.04 -5.37
CA GLU A 69 -8.27 -0.73 -4.97
C GLU A 69 -6.92 -0.89 -4.27
N ALA A 70 -6.05 0.11 -4.41
CA ALA A 70 -4.70 0.09 -3.88
C ALA A 70 -4.44 1.25 -2.90
N ILE A 71 -3.77 0.96 -1.78
CA ILE A 71 -3.24 1.94 -0.84
C ILE A 71 -1.75 2.13 -1.12
N TYR A 72 -1.32 3.37 -1.30
CA TYR A 72 0.05 3.72 -1.64
C TYR A 72 0.78 4.34 -0.45
N PHE A 73 1.65 3.56 0.21
CA PHE A 73 2.63 4.11 1.15
C PHE A 73 3.93 4.39 0.41
N LEU A 74 4.10 5.63 -0.06
CA LEU A 74 5.22 6.04 -0.88
C LEU A 74 6.02 7.16 -0.22
N THR A 75 7.32 7.17 -0.50
CA THR A 75 8.16 8.35 -0.30
C THR A 75 7.72 9.43 -1.27
N PRO A 76 7.59 10.69 -0.84
CA PRO A 76 7.25 11.81 -1.73
C PRO A 76 8.45 12.21 -2.60
N CYS A 77 8.89 11.31 -3.48
CA CYS A 77 9.95 11.54 -4.45
C CYS A 77 9.43 11.44 -5.88
N ARG A 78 10.19 12.05 -6.79
CA ARG A 78 9.85 12.16 -8.22
C ARG A 78 9.52 10.79 -8.81
N GLU A 79 10.37 9.80 -8.56
CA GLU A 79 10.27 8.46 -9.14
C GLU A 79 9.02 7.71 -8.66
N SER A 80 8.69 7.77 -7.37
CA SER A 80 7.49 7.11 -6.82
C SER A 80 6.21 7.75 -7.35
N ILE A 81 6.17 9.08 -7.47
CA ILE A 81 5.02 9.81 -8.01
C ILE A 81 4.82 9.52 -9.50
N TYR A 82 5.88 9.49 -10.32
CA TYR A 82 5.73 9.14 -11.74
C TYR A 82 5.17 7.73 -11.92
N ARG A 83 5.65 6.75 -11.15
CA ARG A 83 5.12 5.38 -11.24
C ARG A 83 3.68 5.27 -10.77
N LEU A 84 3.27 6.06 -9.77
CA LEU A 84 1.86 6.15 -9.36
C LEU A 84 0.99 6.72 -10.49
N VAL A 85 1.46 7.77 -11.16
CA VAL A 85 0.76 8.35 -12.32
C VAL A 85 0.67 7.35 -13.47
N ASP A 86 1.73 6.58 -13.73
CA ASP A 86 1.74 5.54 -14.77
C ASP A 86 0.72 4.44 -14.48
N ASP A 87 0.59 3.99 -13.22
CA ASP A 87 -0.41 2.99 -12.81
C ASP A 87 -1.83 3.44 -13.16
N LEU A 88 -2.15 4.71 -12.90
CA LEU A 88 -3.48 5.27 -13.12
C LEU A 88 -3.74 5.71 -14.56
N SER A 89 -2.68 6.00 -15.32
CA SER A 89 -2.77 6.43 -16.73
C SER A 89 -2.84 5.26 -17.71
N SER A 90 -2.50 4.05 -17.26
CA SER A 90 -2.58 2.84 -18.08
C SER A 90 -4.02 2.48 -18.46
N LYS A 91 -4.20 1.76 -19.59
CA LYS A 91 -5.53 1.34 -20.09
C LYS A 91 -5.52 -0.17 -20.36
N PRO A 92 -6.23 -0.99 -19.56
CA PRO A 92 -6.93 -0.62 -18.32
C PRO A 92 -5.96 -0.16 -17.22
N PRO A 93 -6.42 0.64 -16.23
CA PRO A 93 -5.56 1.08 -15.13
C PRO A 93 -5.07 -0.11 -14.29
N THR A 94 -3.88 0.00 -13.68
CA THR A 94 -3.30 -1.08 -12.86
C THR A 94 -4.22 -1.45 -11.70
N TYR A 95 -4.83 -0.45 -11.05
CA TYR A 95 -5.83 -0.64 -10.00
C TYR A 95 -7.00 0.30 -10.23
N LYS A 96 -8.15 -0.02 -9.63
CA LYS A 96 -9.41 0.72 -9.80
C LYS A 96 -9.34 2.14 -9.22
N VAL A 97 -8.74 2.28 -8.04
CA VAL A 97 -8.62 3.52 -7.25
C VAL A 97 -7.28 3.49 -6.51
N ALA A 98 -6.67 4.66 -6.33
CA ALA A 98 -5.49 4.87 -5.49
C ALA A 98 -5.87 5.67 -4.23
N HIS A 99 -5.42 5.17 -3.07
CA HIS A 99 -5.53 5.78 -1.74
C HIS A 99 -4.16 6.16 -1.20
#